data_AF-I1CVT6-F1
#
_entry.id   AF-I1CVT6-F1
#
_cell.length_a   1.000
_cell.length_b   1.000
_cell.length_c   1.000
_cell.angle_alpha   90.00
_cell.angle_beta   90.00
_cell.angle_gamma   90.00
#
_symmetry.space_group_name_H-M   'P 1'
#
loop_
_entity.id
_entity.type
_entity.pdbx_description
1 polymer ?
#
loop_
_entity_poly.entity_id
_entity_poly.type
_entity_poly.pdbx_seq_one_letter_code
_entity_poly.pdbx_strand_id
1 'polypeptide(L)' 'PHHIDVTVKRGGGGLMLWACITSEGPGYACQIYNGTMNSEVYQEILGTSLQDTMEYYGLNWKMSVF' A
#
# COMPACT_ATOMS: atom_id res chain seq x y z
N PRO A 1 27.18 29.02 20.34
CA PRO A 1 26.28 27.90 20.66
C PRO A 1 25.28 27.69 19.50
N HIS A 2 25.41 26.59 18.74
CA HIS A 2 24.50 26.27 17.64
C HIS A 2 23.36 25.39 18.15
N HIS A 3 22.13 25.87 18.01
CA HIS A 3 20.93 25.09 18.30
C HIS A 3 20.68 24.17 17.10
N ILE A 4 20.83 22.86 17.30
CA ILE A 4 20.45 21.84 16.32
C ILE A 4 19.05 21.38 16.70
N ASP A 5 18.07 21.62 15.83
CA ASP A 5 16.71 21.11 16.02
C ASP A 5 16.65 19.66 15.54
N VAL A 6 16.69 18.72 16.49
CA VAL A 6 16.67 17.27 16.25
C VAL A 6 15.22 16.78 16.18
N THR A 7 14.44 17.32 15.24
CA THR A 7 13.06 16.89 15.04
C THR A 7 13.00 15.70 14.06
N VAL A 8 12.62 14.52 14.56
CA VAL A 8 12.53 13.27 13.78
C VAL A 8 11.31 13.24 12.86
N LYS A 9 10.16 13.74 13.32
CA LYS A 9 8.93 13.86 12.52
C LYS A 9 8.54 15.32 12.43
N ARG A 10 8.62 15.87 11.23
CA ARG A 10 8.12 17.21 10.95
C ARG A 10 6.59 17.19 10.94
N GLY A 11 5.97 18.32 11.26
CA GLY A 11 4.52 18.49 11.13
C GLY A 11 4.05 18.38 9.68
N GLY A 12 2.73 18.43 9.45
CA GLY A 12 2.12 18.30 8.12
C GLY A 12 1.38 16.98 7.88
N GLY A 13 1.40 16.07 8.85
CA GLY A 13 0.71 14.78 8.78
C GLY A 13 1.52 13.71 8.07
N GLY A 14 0.88 12.57 7.79
CA GLY A 14 1.48 11.44 7.09
C GLY A 14 0.49 10.80 6.15
N LEU A 15 1.00 10.32 5.01
CA LEU A 15 0.24 9.55 4.03
C LEU A 15 0.58 8.07 4.23
N MET A 16 -0.44 7.23 4.39
CA MET A 16 -0.30 5.78 4.39
C MET A 16 -0.80 5.24 3.06
N LEU A 17 0.03 4.45 2.39
CA LEU A 17 -0.26 3.84 1.08
C LEU A 17 -0.07 2.33 1.17
N TRP A 18 -0.93 1.61 0.45
CA TRP A 18 -0.72 0.23 0.08
C TRP A 18 -0.44 0.17 -1.42
N ALA A 19 0.47 -0.71 -1.84
CA ALA A 19 0.77 -0.97 -3.24
C ALA A 19 1.28 -2.42 -3.39
N CYS A 20 1.14 -2.99 -4.58
CA CYS A 20 1.73 -4.27 -4.93
C CYS A 20 2.72 -4.14 -6.11
N ILE A 21 3.65 -5.09 -6.21
CA ILE A 21 4.64 -5.17 -7.29
C ILE A 21 4.67 -6.61 -7.79
N THR A 22 4.67 -6.79 -9.10
CA THR A 22 4.78 -8.07 -9.80
C THR A 22 6.11 -8.15 -10.57
N SER A 23 6.42 -9.31 -11.16
CA SER A 23 7.55 -9.42 -12.11
C SER A 23 7.40 -8.52 -13.33
N GLU A 24 6.15 -8.21 -13.71
CA GLU A 24 5.81 -7.37 -14.87
C GLU A 24 5.87 -5.87 -14.54
N GLY A 25 5.86 -5.51 -13.25
CA GLY A 25 6.01 -4.14 -12.79
C GLY A 25 5.13 -3.75 -11.61
N PRO A 26 5.04 -2.45 -11.30
CA PRO A 26 4.18 -1.92 -10.24
C PRO A 26 2.70 -2.16 -10.56
N GLY A 27 1.96 -2.67 -9.58
CA GLY A 27 0.50 -2.80 -9.64
C GLY A 27 -0.24 -1.57 -9.14
N TYR A 28 -1.53 -1.74 -8.89
CA TYR A 28 -2.37 -0.70 -8.32
C TYR A 28 -1.95 -0.37 -6.88
N ALA A 29 -2.20 0.89 -6.50
CA ALA A 29 -1.92 1.41 -5.17
C ALA A 29 -3.13 2.20 -4.65
N CYS A 30 -3.35 2.16 -3.33
CA CYS A 30 -4.45 2.87 -2.68
C CYS A 30 -4.00 3.54 -1.38
N GLN A 31 -4.65 4.66 -1.05
CA GLN A 31 -4.41 5.38 0.19
C GLN A 31 -5.22 4.77 1.33
N ILE A 32 -4.57 4.60 2.49
CA ILE A 32 -5.22 4.18 3.73
C ILE A 32 -5.57 5.43 4.54
N TYR A 33 -6.85 5.81 4.52
CA TYR A 33 -7.33 7.06 5.11
C TYR A 33 -7.41 7.04 6.64
N ASN A 34 -7.79 5.91 7.24
CA ASN A 34 -8.00 5.81 8.69
C ASN A 34 -6.69 5.62 9.48
N GLY A 35 -5.54 5.76 8.82
CA GLY A 35 -4.20 5.68 9.42
C GLY A 35 -3.84 4.30 9.98
N THR A 36 -4.74 3.32 9.91
CA THR A 36 -4.55 1.94 10.35
C THR A 36 -5.15 1.01 9.31
N MET A 37 -4.36 0.06 8.84
CA MET A 37 -4.84 -1.04 8.02
C MET A 37 -5.27 -2.18 8.96
N ASN A 38 -6.57 -2.34 9.17
CA ASN A 38 -7.10 -3.50 9.86
C ASN A 38 -7.31 -4.67 8.87
N SER A 39 -7.73 -5.83 9.38
CA SER A 39 -7.94 -7.02 8.58
C SER A 39 -9.05 -6.87 7.53
N GLU A 40 -10.11 -6.12 7.84
CA GLU A 40 -11.22 -5.87 6.90
C GLU A 40 -10.75 -5.03 5.72
N VAL A 41 -10.08 -3.91 5.98
CA VAL A 41 -9.49 -3.04 4.95
C VAL A 41 -8.45 -3.80 4.13
N TYR A 42 -7.62 -4.63 4.77
CA TYR A 42 -6.64 -5.43 4.03
C TYR A 42 -7.31 -6.44 3.09
N GLN A 43 -8.34 -7.16 3.56
CA GLN A 43 -9.08 -8.10 2.72
C GLN A 43 -9.81 -7.41 1.57
N GLU A 44 -10.36 -6.21 1.79
CA GLU A 44 -10.96 -5.40 0.73
C GLU A 44 -9.93 -5.02 -0.33
N ILE A 45 -8.73 -4.62 0.07
CA ILE A 45 -7.63 -4.29 -0.85
C ILE A 45 -7.19 -5.51 -1.66
N LEU A 46 -7.11 -6.69 -1.03
CA LEU A 46 -6.81 -7.93 -1.73
C LEU A 46 -7.88 -8.28 -2.77
N GLY A 47 -9.17 -8.14 -2.41
CA GLY A 47 -10.30 -8.40 -3.31
C GLY A 47 -10.59 -7.30 -4.34
N THR A 48 -9.83 -6.20 -4.33
CA THR A 48 -9.97 -5.09 -5.28
C THR A 48 -8.64 -4.80 -5.95
N SER A 49 -7.80 -3.94 -5.36
CA SER A 49 -6.57 -3.44 -5.97
C SER A 49 -5.59 -4.53 -6.38
N LEU A 50 -5.44 -5.59 -5.57
CA LEU A 50 -4.57 -6.72 -5.95
C LEU A 50 -5.20 -7.57 -7.04
N GLN A 51 -6.49 -7.87 -6.94
CA GLN A 51 -7.21 -8.65 -7.95
C GLN A 51 -7.20 -7.94 -9.32
N ASP A 52 -7.45 -6.64 -9.35
CA ASP A 52 -7.36 -5.79 -10.55
C ASP A 52 -5.95 -5.81 -11.14
N THR A 53 -4.91 -5.80 -10.29
CA THR A 53 -3.51 -5.91 -10.75
C THR A 53 -3.25 -7.26 -11.41
N MET A 54 -3.76 -8.34 -10.82
CA MET A 54 -3.58 -9.68 -11.38
C MET A 54 -4.30 -9.81 -12.72
N GLU A 55 -5.52 -9.29 -12.84
CA GLU A 55 -6.24 -9.28 -14.10
C GLU A 55 -5.50 -8.43 -15.15
N TYR A 56 -5.02 -7.25 -14.78
CA TYR A 56 -4.26 -6.36 -15.66
C TYR A 56 -3.03 -7.04 -16.28
N TYR A 57 -2.27 -7.78 -15.47
CA TYR A 57 -1.08 -8.50 -15.93
C TYR A 57 -1.36 -9.93 -16.43
N GLY A 58 -2.63 -10.37 -16.45
CA GLY A 58 -2.99 -11.74 -16.83
C GLY A 58 -2.44 -12.82 -15.88
N LEU A 59 -2.18 -12.47 -14.63
CA LEU A 59 -1.61 -13.37 -13.62
C LEU A 59 -2.69 -14.22 -12.96
N ASN A 60 -2.33 -15.47 -12.64
CA ASN A 60 -3.27 -16.40 -12.02
C ASN A 60 -3.44 -16.10 -10.52
N TRP A 61 -4.55 -15.44 -10.18
CA TRP A 61 -4.98 -15.19 -8.82
C TRP A 61 -5.00 -16.47 -7.95
N LYS A 62 -5.51 -17.60 -8.47
CA LYS A 62 -5.67 -18.85 -7.71
C LYS A 62 -4.34 -19.54 -7.38
N MET A 63 -3.28 -19.21 -8.10
CA MET A 63 -1.93 -19.74 -7.83
C MET A 63 -1.11 -18.81 -6.96
N SER A 64 -1.63 -17.61 -6.70
CA SER A 64 -0.93 -16.63 -5.88
C SER A 64 -1.20 -16.92 -4.41
N VAL A 65 -0.15 -16.88 -3.60
CA VAL A 65 -0.23 -17.12 -2.15
C VAL A 65 -0.20 -15.76 -1.46
N PHE A 66 -1.34 -15.37 -0.86
CA PHE A 66 -1.52 -14.12 -0.10
C PHE A 66 -2.22 -14.40 1.23
#